data_AF-A0A257WSB5-F1
#
_entry.id   AF-A0A257WSB5-F1
#
_cell.length_a   1.000
_cell.length_b   1.000
_cell.length_c   1.000
_cell.angle_alpha   90.00
_cell.angle_beta   90.00
_cell.angle_gamma   90.00
#
_symmetry.space_group_name_H-M   'P 1'
#
loop_
_entity.id
_entity.type
_entity.pdbx_description
1 polymer ?
#
loop_
_entity_poly.entity_id
_entity_poly.type
_entity_poly.pdbx_seq_one_letter_code
_entity_poly.pdbx_strand_id
1 'polypeptide(L)' 'EVLPAALELAERIAANGPIAVQAIRRSARACLGRPEADAMRIESEMAAPVFRTEDAREGPLAFMQKRKPVFQGR' A
#
# COMPACT_ATOMS: atom_id res chain seq x y z
N GLU A 1 17.35 17.75 10.79
CA GLU A 1 18.07 17.69 9.49
C GLU A 1 17.13 17.14 8.41
N VAL A 2 17.17 17.64 7.18
CA VAL A 2 16.18 17.30 6.13
C VAL A 2 16.42 15.92 5.51
N LEU A 3 17.67 15.64 5.10
CA LEU A 3 18.00 14.38 4.42
C LEU A 3 17.76 13.14 5.31
N PRO A 4 18.19 13.12 6.60
CA PRO A 4 17.90 11.97 7.46
C PRO A 4 16.41 11.72 7.65
N ALA A 5 15.61 12.78 7.84
CA ALA A 5 14.16 12.66 7.98
C ALA A 5 13.47 12.14 6.71
N ALA A 6 13.95 12.56 5.53
CA ALA A 6 13.46 12.07 4.25
C ALA A 6 13.75 10.57 4.05
N LEU A 7 14.96 10.13 4.43
CA LEU A 7 15.34 8.72 4.35
C LEU A 7 14.55 7.85 5.33
N GLU A 8 14.36 8.32 6.57
CA GLU A 8 13.52 7.63 7.56
C GLU A 8 12.08 7.41 7.05
N LEU A 9 11.49 8.43 6.42
CA LEU A 9 10.18 8.30 5.80
C LEU A 9 10.19 7.29 4.64
N ALA A 10 11.23 7.33 3.78
CA ALA A 10 11.36 6.40 2.67
C ALA A 10 11.47 4.95 3.15
N GLU A 11 12.26 4.69 4.19
CA GLU A 11 12.40 3.36 4.81
C GLU A 11 11.07 2.85 5.37
N ARG A 12 10.33 3.71 6.06
CA ARG A 12 9.00 3.37 6.59
C ARG A 12 8.02 3.00 5.48
N ILE A 13 8.08 3.69 4.34
CA ILE A 13 7.23 3.37 3.18
C ILE A 13 7.69 2.06 2.54
N ALA A 14 8.99 1.88 2.32
CA ALA A 14 9.60 0.71 1.69
C ALA A 14 9.42 -0.58 2.50
N ALA A 15 9.17 -0.48 3.82
CA ALA A 15 8.86 -1.62 4.67
C ALA A 15 7.45 -2.23 4.46
N ASN A 16 6.61 -1.65 3.60
CA ASN A 16 5.26 -2.14 3.30
C ASN A 16 5.20 -2.90 1.96
N GLY A 17 4.06 -3.56 1.70
CA GLY A 17 3.81 -4.26 0.44
C GLY A 17 3.91 -3.31 -0.76
N PRO A 18 4.87 -3.49 -1.69
CA PRO A 18 5.14 -2.53 -2.76
C PRO A 18 3.96 -2.34 -3.71
N ILE A 19 3.21 -3.41 -4.03
CA ILE A 19 2.02 -3.30 -4.89
C ILE A 19 0.93 -2.49 -4.18
N ALA A 20 0.70 -2.73 -2.88
CA ALA A 20 -0.29 -2.00 -2.10
C ALA A 20 0.04 -0.51 -2.00
N VAL A 21 1.29 -0.14 -1.70
CA VAL A 21 1.73 1.26 -1.63
C VAL A 21 1.54 1.97 -2.97
N GLN A 22 1.87 1.31 -4.08
CA GLN A 22 1.69 1.87 -5.42
C GLN A 22 0.21 2.06 -5.76
N ALA A 23 -0.64 1.10 -5.41
CA ALA A 23 -2.09 1.18 -5.60
C ALA A 23 -2.72 2.31 -4.77
N ILE A 24 -2.34 2.43 -3.49
CA ILE A 24 -2.80 3.51 -2.60
C ILE A 24 -2.43 4.87 -3.18
N ARG A 25 -1.17 5.06 -3.62
CA ARG A 25 -0.73 6.33 -4.22
C ARG A 25 -1.51 6.66 -5.51
N ARG A 26 -1.77 5.66 -6.35
CA ARG A 26 -2.55 5.83 -7.58
C ARG A 26 -4.00 6.18 -7.26
N SER A 27 -4.62 5.47 -6.32
CA SER A 27 -5.99 5.69 -5.85
C SER A 27 -6.15 7.09 -5.27
N ALA A 28 -5.29 7.50 -4.34
CA ALA A 28 -5.34 8.83 -3.74
C ALA A 28 -5.29 9.98 -4.78
N ARG A 29 -4.46 9.85 -5.81
CA ARG A 29 -4.39 10.82 -6.91
C ARG A 29 -5.63 10.79 -7.80
N ALA A 30 -6.16 9.60 -8.08
CA ALA A 30 -7.34 9.45 -8.89
C ALA A 30 -8.59 9.99 -8.18
N CYS A 31 -8.72 9.80 -6.87
CA CYS A 31 -9.89 10.21 -6.11
C CYS A 31 -9.95 11.72 -5.81
N LEU A 32 -8.85 12.46 -6.00
CA LEU A 32 -8.77 13.87 -5.65
C LEU A 32 -9.80 14.71 -6.41
N GLY A 33 -10.63 15.45 -5.67
CA GLY A 33 -11.66 16.33 -6.23
C GLY A 33 -12.90 15.63 -6.78
N ARG A 34 -13.05 14.32 -6.56
CA ARG A 34 -14.23 13.56 -6.98
C ARG A 34 -15.26 13.46 -5.84
N PRO A 35 -16.57 13.37 -6.16
CA PRO A 35 -17.57 12.98 -5.18
C PRO A 35 -17.23 11.63 -4.52
N GLU A 36 -17.60 11.46 -3.26
CA GLU A 36 -17.26 10.28 -2.46
C GLU A 36 -17.66 8.96 -3.14
N ALA A 37 -18.89 8.87 -3.67
CA ALA A 37 -19.38 7.65 -4.33
C ALA A 37 -18.52 7.24 -5.53
N ASP A 38 -18.06 8.20 -6.33
CA ASP A 38 -17.17 7.95 -7.46
C ASP A 38 -15.77 7.55 -6.96
N ALA A 39 -15.25 8.25 -5.96
CA ALA A 39 -13.96 7.97 -5.35
C ALA A 39 -13.91 6.55 -4.75
N MET A 40 -14.96 6.12 -4.05
CA MET A 40 -15.07 4.76 -3.50
C MET A 40 -15.05 3.70 -4.60
N ARG A 41 -15.80 3.91 -5.70
CA ARG A 41 -15.78 2.98 -6.84
C ARG A 41 -14.38 2.84 -7.43
N ILE A 42 -13.70 3.96 -7.66
CA ILE A 42 -12.34 4.01 -8.21
C ILE A 42 -11.34 3.34 -7.27
N GLU A 43 -11.43 3.62 -5.97
CA GLU A 43 -10.58 3.00 -4.95
C GLU A 43 -10.75 1.48 -4.94
N SER A 44 -11.99 1.00 -4.95
CA SER A 44 -12.31 -0.44 -4.92
C SER A 44 -11.81 -1.17 -6.17
N GLU A 45 -11.93 -0.56 -7.35
CA GLU A 45 -11.36 -1.10 -8.61
C GLU A 45 -9.84 -1.23 -8.54
N MET A 46 -9.15 -0.26 -7.92
CA MET A 46 -7.70 -0.29 -7.75
C MET A 46 -7.24 -1.23 -6.62
N ALA A 47 -8.03 -1.39 -5.57
CA ALA A 47 -7.72 -2.27 -4.44
C ALA A 47 -7.94 -3.75 -4.78
N ALA A 48 -8.96 -4.09 -5.57
CA ALA A 48 -9.31 -5.46 -5.94
C ALA A 48 -8.12 -6.34 -6.43
N PRO A 49 -7.22 -5.89 -7.33
CA PRO A 49 -6.07 -6.68 -7.74
C PRO A 49 -5.02 -6.86 -6.63
N VAL A 50 -4.90 -5.91 -5.69
CA VAL A 50 -3.93 -6.00 -4.58
C VAL A 50 -4.21 -7.22 -3.72
N PHE A 51 -5.48 -7.51 -3.42
CA PHE A 51 -5.88 -8.66 -2.61
C PHE A 51 -5.54 -10.02 -3.22
N ARG A 52 -5.17 -10.08 -4.51
CA ARG A 52 -4.75 -11.32 -5.19
C ARG A 52 -3.24 -11.57 -5.15
N THR A 53 -2.45 -10.62 -4.65
CA THR A 53 -0.98 -10.72 -4.56
C THR A 53 -0.54 -11.70 -3.47
N GLU A 54 0.69 -12.20 -3.57
CA GLU A 54 1.33 -12.97 -2.49
C GLU A 54 1.52 -12.09 -1.26
N ASP A 55 1.87 -10.81 -1.47
CA ASP A 55 2.07 -9.83 -0.40
C ASP A 55 0.81 -9.60 0.45
N ALA A 56 -0.37 -9.66 -0.16
CA ALA A 56 -1.65 -9.55 0.55
C ALA A 56 -1.94 -10.75 1.47
N ARG A 57 -1.31 -11.90 1.23
CA ARG A 57 -1.36 -13.07 2.12
C ARG A 57 -0.29 -12.98 3.20
N GLU A 58 0.90 -12.53 2.82
CA GLU A 58 2.07 -12.43 3.70
C GLU A 58 1.88 -11.40 4.83
N GLY A 59 1.30 -10.23 4.54
CA GLY A 59 1.10 -9.19 5.56
C GLY A 59 0.31 -9.68 6.78
N PRO A 60 -0.93 -10.18 6.60
CA PRO A 60 -1.72 -10.76 7.69
C PRO A 60 -1.05 -11.97 8.36
N LEU A 61 -0.38 -12.83 7.59
CA LEU A 61 0.34 -13.99 8.13
C LEU A 61 1.48 -13.56 9.06
N ALA A 62 2.32 -12.62 8.63
CA ALA A 62 3.42 -12.09 9.41
C ALA A 62 2.93 -11.40 10.69
N PHE A 63 1.82 -10.67 10.60
CA PHE A 63 1.17 -10.05 11.76
C PHE A 63 0.71 -11.11 12.78
N MET A 64 -0.02 -12.14 12.32
CA MET A 64 -0.47 -13.25 13.17
C MET A 64 0.71 -14.00 13.82
N GLN A 65 1.82 -14.14 13.09
CA GLN A 65 3.04 -14.80 13.56
C GLN A 65 3.98 -13.88 14.35
N LYS A 66 3.63 -12.61 14.56
CA LYS A 66 4.44 -11.59 15.26
C LYS A 66 5.87 -11.45 14.70
N ARG A 67 6.01 -11.57 13.39
CA ARG A 67 7.29 -11.38 12.68
C ARG A 67 7.18 -10.24 11.66
N LYS A 68 8.33 -9.76 11.19
CA LYS A 68 8.36 -8.81 10.07
C LYS A 68 7.90 -9.53 8.78
N PRO A 69 7.05 -8.89 7.95
CA PRO A 69 6.66 -9.43 6.65
C PRO A 69 7.83 -9.39 5.67
N VAL A 70 7.86 -10.33 4.72
CA VAL A 70 8.81 -10.36 3.61
C VAL A 70 8.05 -10.19 2.31
N PHE A 71 7.92 -8.94 1.88
CA PHE A 71 7.21 -8.60 0.64
C PHE A 71 8.09 -8.83 -0.59
N GLN A 72 7.49 -9.40 -1.63
CA GLN A 72 8.18 -9.78 -2.88
C GLN A 72 7.67 -8.99 -4.09
N GLY A 73 6.59 -8.23 -3.96
CA GLY A 73 6.02 -7.41 -5.02
C GLY A 73 5.41 -8.20 -6.17
N ARG A 74 4.73 -9.30 -5.84
CA ARG A 74 3.96 -10.13 -6.78
C ARG A 74 2.68 -10.64 -6.13
#